data_AF-A0A5P9PHJ5-F1
#
_entry.id   AF-A0A5P9PHJ5-F1
#
_cell.length_a   1.000
_cell.length_b   1.000
_cell.length_c   1.000
_cell.angle_alpha   90.00
_cell.angle_beta   90.00
_cell.angle_gamma   90.00
#
_symmetry.space_group_name_H-M   'P 1'
#
loop_
_entity.id
_entity.type
_entity.pdbx_description
1 polymer ?
#
loop_
_entity_poly.entity_id
_entity_poly.type
_entity_poly.pdbx_seq_one_letter_code
_entity_poly.pdbx_strand_id
1 'polypeptide(L)'
;MPKMPNAAGVTGRPEAEPDAGTSLAGKVNHLFQTIRPGEGWEYSFEEVAEGIRARGGPTISGTYIWQLRKGLRDNPTKRHLEALASFFGVPPAYFFDDEAARRIDAELALLTALRDNSVRQIALRAWGLSAKSLDAITEMVERVRELEGLPSVTMGRE
;
A
#
# COMPACT_ATOMS: atom_id res chain seq x y z
N MET A 1 7.04 -33.99 -54.79
CA MET A 1 6.28 -34.67 -53.72
C MET A 1 7.09 -34.66 -52.43
N PRO A 2 6.45 -34.62 -51.25
CA PRO A 2 6.56 -33.47 -50.32
C PRO A 2 7.10 -33.84 -48.94
N LYS A 3 7.53 -32.83 -48.16
CA LYS A 3 7.16 -32.71 -46.75
C LYS A 3 7.45 -31.29 -46.21
N MET A 4 6.37 -30.57 -45.88
CA MET A 4 6.29 -29.75 -44.67
C MET A 4 5.20 -30.41 -43.78
N PRO A 5 4.99 -30.04 -42.49
CA PRO A 5 5.73 -29.14 -41.58
C PRO A 5 6.03 -29.82 -40.20
N ASN A 6 6.68 -29.13 -39.26
CA ASN A 6 6.10 -29.00 -37.92
C ASN A 6 6.59 -27.74 -37.18
N ALA A 7 5.63 -27.09 -36.54
CA ALA A 7 5.75 -25.95 -35.67
C ALA A 7 5.90 -26.38 -34.20
N ALA A 8 6.02 -25.36 -33.34
CA ALA A 8 5.85 -25.36 -31.87
C ALA A 8 7.13 -25.50 -31.03
N GLY A 9 7.41 -24.42 -30.28
CA GLY A 9 8.45 -24.34 -29.27
C GLY A 9 8.45 -23.00 -28.53
N VAL A 10 7.26 -22.59 -28.07
CA VAL A 10 6.95 -21.66 -26.97
C VAL A 10 7.90 -20.46 -26.76
N THR A 11 7.46 -19.31 -27.25
CA THR A 11 7.75 -18.02 -26.62
C THR A 11 7.16 -18.03 -25.21
N GLY A 12 8.00 -18.20 -24.19
CA GLY A 12 7.61 -17.87 -22.82
C GLY A 12 7.21 -16.39 -22.79
N ARG A 13 5.96 -16.11 -22.42
CA ARG A 13 5.57 -14.75 -22.00
C ARG A 13 6.53 -14.33 -20.88
N PRO A 14 7.02 -13.08 -20.84
CA PRO A 14 7.62 -12.58 -19.62
C PRO A 14 6.55 -12.72 -18.53
N GLU A 15 6.84 -13.49 -17.49
CA GLU A 15 6.06 -13.47 -16.26
C GLU A 15 5.92 -12.00 -15.87
N ALA A 16 4.68 -11.54 -15.74
CA ALA A 16 4.40 -10.18 -15.30
C ALA A 16 5.19 -9.94 -14.02
N GLU A 17 6.08 -8.94 -14.02
CA GLU A 17 6.70 -8.47 -12.79
C GLU A 17 5.57 -8.24 -11.78
N PRO A 18 5.61 -8.86 -10.59
CA PRO A 18 4.54 -8.71 -9.63
C PRO A 18 4.33 -7.23 -9.41
N ASP A 19 3.10 -6.77 -9.62
CA ASP A 19 2.71 -5.38 -9.39
C ASP A 19 3.29 -4.95 -8.06
N ALA A 20 4.13 -3.91 -8.07
CA ALA A 20 4.92 -3.51 -6.91
C ALA A 20 4.02 -3.30 -5.69
N GLY A 21 2.73 -2.99 -5.87
CA GLY A 21 1.73 -2.88 -4.80
C GLY A 21 1.27 -4.20 -4.16
N THR A 22 1.35 -5.34 -4.84
CA THR A 22 0.92 -6.66 -4.30
C THR A 22 2.08 -7.46 -3.68
N SER A 23 3.31 -7.16 -4.07
CA SER A 23 4.50 -7.83 -3.52
C SER A 23 4.65 -7.62 -2.01
N LEU A 24 5.26 -8.57 -1.30
CA LEU A 24 5.55 -8.42 0.13
C LEU A 24 6.38 -7.16 0.40
N ALA A 25 7.40 -6.90 -0.43
CA ALA A 25 8.22 -5.71 -0.33
C ALA A 25 7.37 -4.44 -0.47
N GLY A 26 6.45 -4.43 -1.44
CA GLY A 26 5.45 -3.40 -1.65
C GLY A 26 4.60 -3.11 -0.43
N LYS A 27 3.94 -4.15 0.08
CA LYS A 27 3.10 -4.10 1.29
C LYS A 27 3.88 -3.54 2.49
N VAL A 28 5.09 -4.05 2.75
CA VAL A 28 5.92 -3.53 3.84
C VAL A 28 6.29 -2.07 3.60
N ASN A 29 6.74 -1.70 2.40
CA ASN A 29 7.07 -0.31 2.07
C ASN A 29 5.86 0.63 2.26
N HIS A 30 4.65 0.20 1.88
CA HIS A 30 3.44 0.97 2.06
C HIS A 30 3.16 1.26 3.54
N LEU A 31 3.30 0.26 4.43
CA LEU A 31 3.13 0.44 5.86
C LEU A 31 4.15 1.44 6.46
N PHE A 32 5.42 1.37 6.05
CA PHE A 32 6.44 2.35 6.47
C PHE A 32 6.09 3.79 6.02
N GLN A 33 5.56 3.93 4.81
CA GLN A 33 5.23 5.24 4.25
C GLN A 33 3.99 5.86 4.88
N THR A 34 3.00 5.06 5.26
CA THR A 34 1.69 5.51 5.76
C THR A 34 1.64 5.61 7.28
N ILE A 35 2.26 4.69 8.01
CA ILE A 35 2.20 4.60 9.46
C ILE A 35 3.54 5.09 10.04
N ARG A 36 3.53 6.31 10.57
CA ARG A 36 4.72 7.05 11.00
C ARG A 36 4.65 7.46 12.48
N PRO A 37 5.79 7.50 13.19
CA PRO A 37 5.86 7.92 14.59
C PRO A 37 5.61 9.43 14.82
N GLY A 38 5.67 10.25 13.77
CA GLY A 38 5.44 11.70 13.85
C GLY A 38 5.40 12.37 12.48
N GLU A 39 5.33 13.70 12.45
CA GLU A 39 5.34 14.47 11.20
C GLU A 39 6.72 14.36 10.53
N GLY A 40 6.77 13.64 9.41
CA GLY A 40 7.88 13.70 8.45
C GLY A 40 8.80 12.48 8.39
N TRP A 41 8.86 11.63 9.41
CA TRP A 41 9.86 10.55 9.48
C TRP A 41 9.24 9.16 9.40
N GLU A 42 9.78 8.27 8.56
CA GLU A 42 9.49 6.83 8.63
C GLU A 42 10.14 6.24 9.89
N TYR A 43 9.62 5.11 10.37
CA TYR A 43 10.35 4.29 11.32
C TYR A 43 11.70 3.84 10.71
N SER A 44 12.76 3.86 11.52
CA SER A 44 13.98 3.10 11.23
C SER A 44 13.72 1.60 11.39
N PHE A 45 14.56 0.77 10.78
CA PHE A 45 14.41 -0.68 10.87
C PHE A 45 14.66 -1.18 12.30
N GLU A 46 15.57 -0.54 13.01
CA GLU A 46 15.88 -0.79 14.40
C GLU A 46 14.69 -0.46 15.31
N GLU A 47 13.99 0.66 15.07
CA GLU A 47 12.78 1.00 15.84
C GLU A 47 11.66 -0.03 15.63
N VAL A 48 11.48 -0.52 14.40
CA VAL A 48 10.49 -1.59 14.14
C VAL A 48 10.89 -2.88 14.84
N ALA A 49 12.16 -3.29 14.74
CA ALA A 49 12.65 -4.49 15.40
C ALA A 49 12.53 -4.39 16.94
N GLU A 50 12.86 -3.23 17.51
CA GLU A 50 12.70 -2.94 18.94
C GLU A 50 11.23 -2.98 19.35
N GLY A 51 10.35 -2.30 18.61
CA GLY A 51 8.93 -2.25 18.91
C GLY A 51 8.25 -3.62 18.83
N ILE A 52 8.66 -4.47 17.89
CA ILE A 52 8.21 -5.87 17.82
C ILE A 52 8.65 -6.63 19.07
N ARG A 53 9.91 -6.48 19.50
CA ARG A 53 10.44 -7.14 20.68
C ARG A 53 9.74 -6.67 21.97
N ALA A 54 9.53 -5.37 22.12
CA ALA A 54 8.85 -4.78 23.26
C ALA A 54 7.40 -5.29 23.42
N ARG A 55 6.75 -5.69 22.32
CA ARG A 55 5.41 -6.31 22.30
C ARG A 55 5.43 -7.83 22.51
N GLY A 56 6.58 -8.43 22.83
CA GLY A 56 6.72 -9.87 23.01
C GLY A 56 6.77 -10.68 21.71
N GLY A 57 7.03 -10.00 20.57
CA GLY A 57 7.13 -10.64 19.27
C GLY A 57 8.42 -11.46 19.09
N PRO A 58 8.54 -12.17 17.95
CA PRO A 58 9.75 -12.92 17.61
C PRO A 58 10.95 -11.99 17.46
N THR A 59 12.15 -12.53 17.71
CA THR A 59 13.40 -11.85 17.34
C THR A 59 13.44 -11.63 15.83
N ILE A 60 13.64 -10.38 15.44
CA ILE A 60 13.78 -9.91 14.07
C ILE A 60 14.85 -8.83 14.06
N SER A 61 15.73 -8.80 13.06
CA SER A 61 16.79 -7.79 12.94
C SER A 61 16.38 -6.67 11.99
N GLY A 62 16.93 -5.47 12.21
CA GLY A 62 16.74 -4.34 11.29
C GLY A 62 17.22 -4.67 9.87
N THR A 63 18.34 -5.38 9.74
CA THR A 63 18.85 -5.87 8.45
C THR A 63 17.85 -6.78 7.73
N TYR A 64 17.17 -7.68 8.44
CA TYR A 64 16.16 -8.54 7.83
C TYR A 64 14.95 -7.74 7.33
N ILE A 65 14.50 -6.75 8.10
CA ILE A 65 13.42 -5.84 7.69
C ILE A 65 13.81 -5.05 6.44
N TRP A 66 15.04 -4.54 6.37
CA TRP A 66 15.57 -3.91 5.16
C TRP A 66 15.58 -4.87 3.96
N GLN A 67 16.00 -6.12 4.15
CA GLN A 67 15.98 -7.14 3.09
C GLN A 67 14.55 -7.40 2.58
N LEU A 68 13.55 -7.44 3.47
CA LEU A 68 12.14 -7.56 3.09
C LEU A 68 11.69 -6.35 2.25
N ARG A 69 11.99 -5.12 2.68
CA ARG A 69 11.66 -3.89 1.94
C ARG A 69 12.31 -3.82 0.56
N LYS A 70 13.49 -4.42 0.39
CA LYS A 70 14.21 -4.51 -0.88
C LYS A 70 13.83 -5.72 -1.73
N GLY A 71 12.96 -6.60 -1.24
CA GLY A 71 12.62 -7.86 -1.92
C GLY A 71 13.77 -8.87 -1.98
N LEU A 72 14.86 -8.64 -1.23
CA LEU A 72 15.97 -9.60 -1.11
C LEU A 72 15.59 -10.83 -0.28
N ARG A 73 14.54 -10.69 0.53
CA ARG A 73 13.82 -11.76 1.19
C ARG A 73 12.33 -11.55 0.95
N ASP A 74 11.64 -12.63 0.60
CA ASP A 74 10.23 -12.62 0.21
C ASP A 74 9.41 -13.70 0.94
N ASN A 75 10.07 -14.67 1.58
CA ASN A 75 9.45 -15.78 2.30
C ASN A 75 9.73 -15.73 3.83
N PRO A 76 9.21 -14.74 4.57
CA PRO A 76 9.27 -14.71 6.02
C PRO A 76 8.33 -15.73 6.66
N THR A 77 8.61 -16.07 7.93
CA THR A 77 7.69 -16.92 8.68
C THR A 77 6.37 -16.19 8.96
N LYS A 78 5.27 -16.94 9.09
CA LYS A 78 3.97 -16.40 9.50
C LYS A 78 4.07 -15.54 10.76
N ARG A 79 4.85 -16.00 11.75
CA ARG A 79 5.06 -15.30 13.03
C ARG A 79 5.74 -13.94 12.85
N HIS A 80 6.65 -13.79 11.89
CA HIS A 80 7.28 -12.50 11.57
C HIS A 80 6.28 -11.55 10.90
N LEU A 81 5.43 -12.04 9.98
CA LEU A 81 4.40 -11.24 9.34
C LEU A 81 3.33 -10.76 10.32
N GLU A 82 2.87 -11.64 11.22
CA GLU A 82 1.93 -11.27 12.30
C GLU A 82 2.52 -10.20 13.22
N ALA A 83 3.81 -10.30 13.53
CA ALA A 83 4.50 -9.32 14.36
C ALA A 83 4.66 -7.96 13.67
N LEU A 84 4.99 -7.94 12.37
CA LEU A 84 5.02 -6.73 11.56
C LEU A 84 3.62 -6.09 11.50
N ALA A 85 2.59 -6.88 11.23
CA ALA A 85 1.20 -6.41 11.20
C ALA A 85 0.79 -5.78 12.54
N SER A 86 1.09 -6.45 13.64
CA SER A 86 0.83 -5.95 15.01
C SER A 86 1.59 -4.67 15.33
N PHE A 87 2.84 -4.55 14.90
CA PHE A 87 3.62 -3.33 15.08
C PHE A 87 2.99 -2.14 14.35
N PHE A 88 2.66 -2.33 13.07
CA PHE A 88 2.03 -1.30 12.23
C PHE A 88 0.54 -1.08 12.55
N GLY A 89 -0.08 -1.95 13.34
CA GLY A 89 -1.48 -1.81 13.73
C GLY A 89 -2.47 -2.20 12.62
N VAL A 90 -2.07 -3.07 11.70
CA VAL A 90 -2.93 -3.63 10.66
C VAL A 90 -3.27 -5.10 10.96
N PRO A 91 -4.42 -5.62 10.48
CA PRO A 91 -4.73 -7.05 10.59
C PRO A 91 -3.70 -7.93 9.85
N PRO A 92 -3.32 -9.11 10.36
CA PRO A 92 -2.38 -10.01 9.67
C PRO A 92 -2.81 -10.39 8.25
N ALA A 93 -4.13 -10.44 7.99
CA ALA A 93 -4.71 -10.69 6.68
C ALA A 93 -4.15 -9.78 5.57
N TYR A 94 -3.68 -8.57 5.93
CA TYR A 94 -2.99 -7.66 5.03
C TYR A 94 -1.88 -8.33 4.19
N PHE A 95 -1.10 -9.22 4.82
CA PHE A 95 0.01 -9.90 4.14
C PHE A 95 -0.41 -11.15 3.36
N PHE A 96 -1.61 -11.70 3.60
CA PHE A 96 -2.03 -13.01 3.07
C PHE A 96 -3.19 -12.94 2.08
N ASP A 97 -3.97 -11.86 2.09
CA ASP A 97 -5.15 -11.66 1.25
C ASP A 97 -5.02 -10.31 0.54
N ASP A 98 -4.90 -10.34 -0.79
CA ASP A 98 -4.74 -9.14 -1.60
C ASP A 98 -6.00 -8.27 -1.62
N GLU A 99 -7.19 -8.84 -1.48
CA GLU A 99 -8.43 -8.08 -1.37
C GLU A 99 -8.53 -7.38 -0.02
N ALA A 100 -8.12 -8.06 1.06
CA ALA A 100 -7.99 -7.42 2.36
C ALA A 100 -6.92 -6.31 2.32
N ALA A 101 -5.79 -6.54 1.65
CA ALA A 101 -4.72 -5.56 1.49
C ALA A 101 -5.23 -4.30 0.78
N ARG A 102 -5.92 -4.44 -0.36
CA ARG A 102 -6.49 -3.31 -1.10
C ARG A 102 -7.45 -2.47 -0.27
N ARG A 103 -8.34 -3.11 0.49
CA ARG A 103 -9.28 -2.40 1.37
C ARG A 103 -8.56 -1.64 2.48
N ILE A 104 -7.59 -2.28 3.14
CA ILE A 104 -6.78 -1.66 4.19
C ILE A 104 -5.95 -0.50 3.62
N ASP A 105 -5.35 -0.65 2.45
CA ASP A 105 -4.58 0.41 1.78
C ASP A 105 -5.46 1.63 1.47
N ALA A 106 -6.71 1.41 1.04
CA ALA A 106 -7.67 2.50 0.81
C ALA A 106 -8.01 3.25 2.10
N GLU A 107 -8.23 2.54 3.21
CA GLU A 107 -8.45 3.14 4.53
C GLU A 107 -7.21 3.93 5.01
N LEU A 108 -6.02 3.36 4.85
CA LEU A 108 -4.75 4.02 5.20
C LEU A 108 -4.50 5.27 4.34
N ALA A 109 -4.85 5.22 3.05
CA ALA A 109 -4.73 6.35 2.14
C ALA A 109 -5.65 7.50 2.58
N LEU A 110 -6.90 7.22 2.96
CA LEU A 110 -7.82 8.21 3.51
C LEU A 110 -7.28 8.85 4.78
N LEU A 111 -6.82 8.03 5.75
CA LEU A 111 -6.25 8.53 7.00
C LEU A 111 -5.01 9.40 6.74
N THR A 112 -4.17 9.01 5.77
CA THR A 112 -2.99 9.77 5.37
C THR A 112 -3.39 11.11 4.75
N ALA A 113 -4.38 11.13 3.85
CA ALA A 113 -4.89 12.37 3.25
C ALA A 113 -5.46 13.34 4.30
N LEU A 114 -6.18 12.83 5.31
CA LEU A 114 -6.76 13.64 6.39
C LEU A 114 -5.71 14.19 7.38
N ARG A 115 -4.45 13.72 7.34
CA ARG A 115 -3.35 14.35 8.08
C ARG A 115 -2.97 15.71 7.51
N ASP A 116 -3.17 15.92 6.21
CA ASP A 116 -2.95 17.22 5.58
C ASP A 116 -3.99 18.24 6.10
N ASN A 117 -3.51 19.36 6.63
CA ASN A 117 -4.37 20.37 7.21
C ASN A 117 -5.31 21.00 6.17
N SER A 118 -4.84 21.25 4.95
CA SER A 118 -5.65 21.83 3.87
C SER A 118 -6.77 20.87 3.45
N VAL A 119 -6.45 19.59 3.27
CA VAL A 119 -7.43 18.54 2.95
C VAL A 119 -8.46 18.41 4.07
N ARG A 120 -8.02 18.37 5.33
CA ARG A 120 -8.92 18.33 6.49
C ARG A 120 -9.86 19.53 6.56
N GLN A 121 -9.36 20.72 6.26
CA GLN A 121 -10.16 21.95 6.26
C GLN A 121 -11.24 21.94 5.15
N ILE A 122 -10.97 21.33 4.00
CA ILE A 122 -11.97 21.12 2.95
C ILE A 122 -13.04 20.12 3.42
N ALA A 123 -12.64 18.97 3.97
CA ALA A 123 -13.57 17.96 4.46
C ALA A 123 -14.53 18.50 5.53
N LEU A 124 -14.02 19.29 6.49
CA LEU A 124 -14.84 19.92 7.54
C LEU A 124 -15.85 20.93 6.97
N ARG A 125 -15.53 21.62 5.87
CA ARG A 125 -16.44 22.57 5.20
C ARG A 125 -17.48 21.87 4.32
N ALA A 126 -17.11 20.72 3.76
CA ALA A 126 -18.01 19.90 2.95
C ALA A 126 -19.05 19.16 3.80
N TRP A 127 -18.80 19.01 5.11
CA TRP A 127 -19.71 18.33 6.03
C TRP A 127 -21.09 19.04 6.10
N GLY A 128 -22.15 18.28 5.85
CA GLY A 128 -23.53 18.78 5.85
C GLY A 128 -24.03 19.31 4.49
N LEU A 129 -23.19 19.31 3.46
CA LEU A 129 -23.63 19.62 2.09
C LEU A 129 -24.52 18.51 1.53
N SER A 130 -25.39 18.89 0.59
CA SER A 130 -26.19 17.93 -0.16
C SER A 130 -25.32 17.05 -1.07
N ALA A 131 -25.78 15.85 -1.40
CA ALA A 131 -25.10 14.96 -2.34
C ALA A 131 -24.78 15.67 -3.67
N LYS A 132 -25.75 16.40 -4.23
CA LYS A 132 -25.57 17.19 -5.46
C LYS A 132 -24.47 18.25 -5.34
N SER A 133 -24.36 18.88 -4.18
CA SER A 133 -23.30 19.88 -3.93
C SER A 133 -21.93 19.23 -3.77
N LEU A 134 -21.87 18.05 -3.15
CA LEU A 134 -20.65 17.26 -3.05
C LEU A 134 -20.19 16.81 -4.44
N ASP A 135 -21.09 16.35 -5.30
CA ASP A 135 -20.78 15.96 -6.68
C ASP A 135 -20.15 17.12 -7.47
N ALA A 136 -20.72 18.33 -7.37
CA ALA A 136 -20.17 19.51 -8.02
C ALA A 136 -18.77 19.89 -7.49
N ILE A 137 -18.52 19.73 -6.20
CA ILE A 137 -17.18 19.95 -5.61
C ILE A 137 -16.21 18.89 -6.13
N THR A 138 -16.62 17.61 -6.19
CA THR A 138 -15.80 16.53 -6.73
C THR A 138 -15.42 16.80 -8.18
N GLU A 139 -16.35 17.22 -9.04
CA GLU A 139 -16.07 17.60 -10.42
C GLU A 139 -15.07 18.76 -10.52
N MET A 140 -15.20 19.77 -9.66
CA MET A 140 -14.26 20.88 -9.61
C MET A 140 -12.85 20.43 -9.19
N VAL A 141 -12.74 19.52 -8.21
CA VAL A 141 -11.45 18.93 -7.80
C VAL A 141 -10.81 18.17 -8.94
N GLU A 142 -11.54 17.28 -9.62
CA GLU A 142 -11.01 16.54 -10.78
C GLU A 142 -10.53 17.48 -11.88
N ARG A 143 -11.28 18.57 -12.14
CA ARG A 143 -10.86 19.56 -13.13
C ARG A 143 -9.55 20.26 -12.75
N VAL A 144 -9.35 20.61 -11.48
CA VAL A 144 -8.10 21.22 -11.00
C VAL A 144 -6.94 20.22 -11.11
N ARG A 145 -7.17 18.94 -10.77
CA ARG A 145 -6.15 17.88 -10.93
C ARG A 145 -5.68 17.75 -12.37
N GLU A 146 -6.60 17.73 -13.33
CA GLU A 146 -6.25 17.70 -14.76
C GLU A 146 -5.38 18.89 -15.16
N LEU A 147 -5.71 20.10 -14.69
CA LEU A 147 -4.94 21.32 -14.97
C LEU A 147 -3.51 21.26 -14.39
N GLU A 148 -3.34 20.59 -13.25
CA GLU A 148 -2.04 20.34 -12.63
C GLU A 148 -1.30 19.12 -13.21
N GLY A 149 -1.91 18.39 -14.17
CA GLY A 149 -1.33 17.18 -14.75
C GLY A 149 -1.34 15.98 -13.80
N LEU A 150 -2.20 15.99 -12.78
CA LEU A 150 -2.35 14.91 -11.82
C LEU A 150 -3.35 13.85 -12.33
N PRO A 151 -3.12 12.55 -12.04
CA PRO A 151 -4.03 11.48 -12.45
C PRO A 151 -5.39 11.58 -11.73
N SER A 152 -6.48 11.14 -12.35
CA SER A 152 -7.80 11.07 -11.71
C SER A 152 -7.79 10.09 -10.53
N VAL A 153 -8.38 10.46 -9.38
CA VAL A 153 -8.48 9.55 -8.24
C VAL A 153 -9.69 8.64 -8.46
N THR A 154 -9.46 7.40 -8.89
CA THR A 154 -10.53 6.40 -8.90
C THR A 154 -10.70 5.86 -7.48
N MET A 155 -11.40 6.59 -6.62
CA MET A 155 -11.99 5.94 -5.44
C MET A 155 -13.17 5.12 -5.95
N GLY A 156 -13.11 3.80 -5.75
CA GLY A 156 -14.17 2.89 -6.17
C GLY A 156 -15.52 3.41 -5.69
N ARG A 157 -16.36 3.84 -6.63
CA ARG A 157 -17.77 4.08 -6.36
C ARG A 157 -18.44 2.71 -6.36
N GLU A 158 -18.83 2.23 -5.19
CA GLU A 158 -19.84 1.18 -5.06
C GLU A 158 -21.22 1.70 -5.46
#